data_AF-W4P3Z2-F1
#
_entry.id   AF-W4P3Z2-F1
#
_cell.length_a   1.000
_cell.length_b   1.000
_cell.length_c   1.000
_cell.angle_alpha   90.00
_cell.angle_beta   90.00
_cell.angle_gamma   90.00
#
_symmetry.space_group_name_H-M   'P 1'
#
loop_
_entity.id
_entity.type
_entity.pdbx_description
1 polymer ?
#
loop_
_entity_poly.entity_id
_entity_poly.type
_entity_poly.pdbx_seq_one_letter_code
_entity_poly.pdbx_strand_id
1 'polypeptide(L)'
;MIEAAAQFYCTPKVQYTIRTYIVEGRQVLLASIDESSQKPVYAKDESGKPLAYLRIQDENILATPVHLRVWQQIKNPRGELIRYTENEQTLLELLEQDTRLSLGRYCRQTGISRRSAEHLLAKFIRYGIVEPVFENHKFYFRIKK
;
A
#
# COMPACT_ATOMS: atom_id res chain seq x y z
N MET A 1 -8.89 18.09 17.45
CA MET A 1 -9.29 16.84 16.76
C MET A 1 -8.17 16.32 15.85
N ILE A 2 -7.70 17.08 14.85
CA ILE A 2 -6.61 16.69 13.93
C ILE A 2 -5.30 16.41 14.67
N GLU A 3 -4.92 17.30 15.59
CA GLU A 3 -3.73 17.13 16.40
C GLU A 3 -3.70 15.79 17.15
N ALA A 4 -4.81 15.46 17.82
CA ALA A 4 -4.92 14.22 18.57
C ALA A 4 -4.79 13.00 17.64
N ALA A 5 -5.48 13.00 16.49
CA ALA A 5 -5.38 11.94 15.50
C ALA A 5 -3.92 11.72 15.06
N ALA A 6 -3.25 12.80 14.66
CA ALA A 6 -1.89 12.76 14.14
C ALA A 6 -0.84 12.35 15.20
N GLN A 7 -1.03 12.75 16.46
CA GLN A 7 -0.04 12.58 17.53
C GLN A 7 -0.25 11.34 18.40
N PHE A 8 -1.50 10.91 18.62
CA PHE A 8 -1.82 9.82 19.55
C PHE A 8 -2.38 8.57 18.87
N TYR A 9 -3.05 8.71 17.72
CA TYR A 9 -3.68 7.59 17.02
C TYR A 9 -2.88 7.07 15.83
N CYS A 10 -1.88 7.82 15.36
CA CYS A 10 -0.99 7.41 14.28
C CYS A 10 0.38 6.94 14.78
N THR A 11 0.96 5.94 14.12
CA THR A 11 2.32 5.45 14.35
C THR A 11 3.02 5.13 13.03
N PRO A 12 4.14 5.81 12.69
CA PRO A 12 4.71 6.95 13.41
C PRO A 12 3.76 8.16 13.43
N LYS A 13 4.08 9.15 14.26
CA LYS A 13 3.34 10.41 14.35
C LYS A 13 3.32 11.09 12.99
N VAL A 14 2.17 11.63 12.61
CA VAL A 14 1.99 12.32 11.33
C VAL A 14 2.27 13.80 11.52
N GLN A 15 3.10 14.35 10.64
CA GLN A 15 3.29 15.80 10.55
C GLN A 15 2.16 16.39 9.70
N TYR A 16 1.66 17.55 10.13
CA TYR A 16 0.60 18.25 9.43
C TYR A 16 0.79 19.76 9.61
N THR A 17 0.24 20.54 8.69
CA THR A 17 0.15 22.00 8.82
C THR A 17 -1.31 22.41 8.81
N ILE A 18 -1.64 23.44 9.59
CA ILE A 18 -2.99 24.02 9.63
C ILE A 18 -2.89 25.46 9.16
N ARG A 19 -3.78 25.84 8.24
CA ARG A 19 -3.99 27.23 7.83
C ARG A 19 -5.47 27.58 7.96
N THR A 20 -5.73 28.77 8.46
CA THR A 20 -7.09 29.31 8.55
C THR A 20 -7.29 30.34 7.46
N TYR A 21 -8.36 30.19 6.69
CA TYR A 21 -8.80 31.13 5.67
C TYR A 21 -10.15 31.71 6.06
N ILE A 22 -10.40 32.96 5.66
CA ILE A 22 -11.73 33.56 5.71
C ILE A 22 -12.20 33.71 4.27
N VAL A 23 -13.29 33.01 3.92
CA VAL A 23 -13.87 33.00 2.59
C VAL A 23 -15.35 33.31 2.73
N GLU A 24 -15.82 34.39 2.09
CA GLU A 24 -17.23 34.84 2.16
C GLU A 24 -17.75 35.01 3.61
N GLY A 25 -16.88 35.55 4.48
CA GLY A 25 -17.20 35.74 5.90
C GLY A 25 -17.24 34.44 6.74
N ARG A 26 -16.90 33.28 6.16
CA ARG A 26 -16.80 31.99 6.86
C ARG A 26 -15.35 31.62 7.12
N GLN A 27 -15.09 31.05 8.29
CA GLN A 27 -13.76 30.53 8.63
C GLN A 27 -13.61 29.09 8.14
N VAL A 28 -12.60 28.84 7.31
CA VAL A 28 -12.26 27.53 6.76
C VAL A 28 -10.89 27.12 7.26
N LEU A 29 -10.77 25.91 7.79
CA LEU A 29 -9.52 25.35 8.28
C LEU A 29 -8.99 24.32 7.28
N LEU A 30 -7.84 24.61 6.68
CA LEU A 30 -7.13 23.71 5.77
C LEU A 30 -6.06 22.97 6.56
N ALA A 31 -6.17 21.64 6.64
CA ALA A 31 -5.13 20.77 7.13
C ALA A 31 -4.41 20.11 5.96
N SER A 32 -3.10 20.34 5.86
CA SER A 32 -2.26 19.73 4.82
C SER A 32 -1.35 18.69 5.46
N ILE A 33 -1.36 17.49 4.90
CA ILE A 33 -0.57 16.33 5.33
C ILE A 33 0.25 15.88 4.13
N ASP A 34 1.56 16.01 4.24
CA ASP A 34 2.48 15.57 3.20
C ASP A 34 2.72 14.07 3.29
N GLU A 35 3.21 13.48 2.20
CA GLU A 35 3.54 12.07 2.15
C GLU A 35 4.65 11.73 3.17
N SER A 36 4.39 10.76 4.04
CA SER A 36 5.35 10.33 5.05
C SER A 36 6.57 9.65 4.41
N SER A 37 7.76 10.06 4.84
CA SER A 37 9.03 9.37 4.54
C SER A 37 9.14 8.01 5.26
N GLN A 38 8.38 7.81 6.34
CA GLN A 38 8.35 6.57 7.11
C GLN A 38 7.03 5.83 6.87
N LYS A 39 7.08 4.79 6.03
CA LYS A 39 5.92 3.94 5.71
C LYS A 39 6.05 2.53 6.31
N PRO A 40 4.92 1.82 6.56
CA PRO A 40 3.57 2.37 6.66
C PRO A 40 3.44 3.35 7.83
N VAL A 41 2.48 4.26 7.69
CA VAL A 41 1.86 4.93 8.85
C VAL A 41 0.61 4.14 9.20
N TYR A 42 0.53 3.69 10.45
CA TYR A 42 -0.63 3.01 11.00
C TYR A 42 -1.52 3.99 11.75
N ALA A 43 -2.82 3.94 11.53
CA ALA A 43 -3.83 4.54 12.38
C ALA A 43 -4.52 3.43 13.19
N LYS A 44 -4.75 3.68 14.48
CA LYS A 44 -5.51 2.76 15.34
C LYS A 44 -7.00 2.92 15.08
N ASP A 45 -7.72 1.80 14.90
CA ASP A 45 -9.18 1.81 14.92
C ASP A 45 -9.73 1.87 16.37
N GLU A 46 -11.06 1.83 16.51
CA GLU A 46 -11.75 1.87 17.80
C GLU A 46 -11.37 0.71 18.73
N SER A 47 -10.96 -0.43 18.16
CA SER A 47 -10.47 -1.60 18.90
C SER A 47 -8.98 -1.53 19.22
N GLY A 48 -8.29 -0.48 18.77
CA GLY A 48 -6.84 -0.31 18.89
C GLY A 48 -6.04 -1.05 17.83
N LYS A 49 -6.69 -1.69 16.84
CA LYS A 49 -6.00 -2.44 15.78
C LYS A 49 -5.30 -1.45 14.83
N PRO A 50 -4.01 -1.66 14.51
CA PRO A 50 -3.28 -0.80 13.59
C PRO A 50 -3.66 -1.11 12.14
N LEU A 51 -4.10 -0.09 11.41
CA LEU A 51 -4.46 -0.15 9.99
C LEU A 51 -3.66 0.89 9.21
N ALA A 52 -3.17 0.53 8.03
CA ALA A 52 -2.51 1.47 7.13
C ALA A 52 -3.41 1.75 5.93
N TYR A 53 -3.33 2.95 5.37
CA TYR A 53 -4.18 3.38 4.27
C TYR A 53 -3.32 3.94 3.13
N LEU A 54 -3.81 3.80 1.90
CA LEU A 54 -3.33 4.49 0.71
C LEU A 54 -4.32 5.59 0.37
N ARG A 55 -3.82 6.78 0.04
CA ARG A 55 -4.63 7.84 -0.56
C ARG A 55 -4.67 7.60 -2.07
N ILE A 56 -5.85 7.31 -2.60
CA ILE A 56 -6.08 7.20 -4.04
C ILE A 56 -7.13 8.25 -4.37
N GLN A 57 -6.73 9.28 -5.13
CA GLN A 57 -7.55 10.47 -5.36
C GLN A 57 -8.04 11.07 -4.02
N ASP A 58 -9.35 11.16 -3.80
CA ASP A 58 -10.00 11.69 -2.61
C ASP A 58 -10.35 10.62 -1.56
N GLU A 59 -10.01 9.34 -1.82
CA GLU A 59 -10.35 8.22 -0.95
C GLU A 59 -9.16 7.67 -0.16
N ASN A 60 -9.46 7.18 1.06
CA ASN A 60 -8.52 6.45 1.90
C ASN A 60 -8.81 4.95 1.80
N ILE A 61 -8.00 4.23 1.03
CA ILE A 61 -8.17 2.79 0.79
C ILE A 61 -7.32 1.99 1.76
N LEU A 62 -7.89 0.96 2.39
CA LEU A 62 -7.12 0.10 3.30
C LEU A 62 -5.98 -0.60 2.54
N ALA A 63 -4.78 -0.52 3.11
CA ALA A 63 -3.61 -1.17 2.56
C ALA A 63 -3.72 -2.69 2.64
N THR A 64 -3.60 -3.35 1.49
CA THR A 64 -3.57 -4.82 1.42
C THR A 64 -2.27 -5.38 2.03
N PRO A 65 -2.24 -6.67 2.39
CA PRO A 65 -1.01 -7.32 2.86
C PRO A 65 0.19 -7.19 1.90
N VAL A 66 -0.05 -7.10 0.59
CA VAL A 66 1.02 -6.87 -0.40
C VAL A 66 1.67 -5.49 -0.21
N HIS A 67 0.89 -4.43 -0.01
CA HIS A 67 1.42 -3.08 0.26
C HIS A 67 2.26 -3.06 1.55
N LEU A 68 1.74 -3.69 2.62
CA LEU A 68 2.47 -3.82 3.88
C LEU A 68 3.81 -4.55 3.68
N ARG A 69 3.81 -5.61 2.87
CA ARG A 69 5.01 -6.39 2.56
C ARG A 69 6.01 -5.60 1.71
N VAL A 70 5.55 -4.78 0.75
CA VAL A 70 6.41 -3.86 -0.02
C VAL A 70 7.13 -2.90 0.92
N TRP A 71 6.40 -2.21 1.81
CA TRP A 71 7.01 -1.26 2.75
C TRP A 71 7.97 -1.95 3.73
N GLN A 72 7.67 -3.19 4.14
CA GLN A 72 8.58 -3.98 4.96
C GLN A 72 9.89 -4.30 4.23
N GLN A 73 9.82 -4.68 2.95
CA GLN A 73 11.01 -5.01 2.15
C GLN A 73 11.88 -3.78 1.85
N ILE A 74 11.28 -2.60 1.66
CA ILE A 74 12.02 -1.34 1.42
C ILE A 74 12.93 -1.00 2.61
N LYS A 75 12.53 -1.34 3.85
CA LYS A 75 13.34 -1.10 5.05
C LYS A 75 14.60 -1.95 5.13
N ASN A 76 14.78 -2.96 4.27
CA ASN A 76 15.95 -3.82 4.28
C ASN A 76 17.01 -3.33 3.27
N PRO A 77 18.12 -2.70 3.72
CA PRO A 77 19.10 -2.09 2.85
C PRO A 77 19.92 -3.09 2.01
N ARG A 78 19.99 -4.36 2.42
CA ARG A 78 20.69 -5.40 1.65
C ARG A 78 19.95 -5.79 0.37
N GLY A 79 18.67 -5.44 0.27
CA GLY A 79 17.80 -5.96 -0.78
C GLY A 79 17.66 -7.48 -0.70
N GLU A 80 16.93 -8.06 -1.66
CA GLU A 80 16.73 -9.50 -1.75
C GLU A 80 16.78 -9.90 -3.22
N LEU A 81 17.81 -10.67 -3.62
CA LEU A 81 17.98 -11.15 -5.00
C LEU A 81 16.72 -11.84 -5.52
N ILE A 82 16.18 -11.38 -6.65
CA ILE A 82 15.24 -12.18 -7.44
C ILE A 82 16.05 -13.22 -8.20
N ARG A 83 15.70 -14.49 -8.00
CA ARG A 83 16.14 -15.59 -8.87
C ARG A 83 14.97 -15.95 -9.77
N TYR A 84 15.24 -16.32 -11.00
CA TYR A 84 14.19 -16.81 -11.90
C TYR A 84 13.90 -18.28 -11.59
N THR A 85 13.09 -18.54 -10.55
CA THR A 85 12.64 -19.89 -10.21
C THR A 85 11.27 -20.16 -10.84
N GLU A 86 10.77 -21.39 -10.71
CA GLU A 86 9.45 -21.77 -11.23
C GLU A 86 8.33 -20.87 -10.68
N ASN A 87 8.43 -20.40 -9.44
CA ASN A 87 7.42 -19.51 -8.85
C ASN A 87 7.43 -18.12 -9.51
N GLU A 88 8.61 -17.55 -9.77
CA GLU A 88 8.77 -16.28 -10.49
C GLU A 88 8.25 -16.40 -11.93
N GLN A 89 8.64 -17.46 -12.63
CA GLN A 89 8.19 -17.74 -13.99
C GLN A 89 6.66 -17.84 -14.05
N THR A 90 6.07 -18.69 -13.21
CA THR A 90 4.62 -18.88 -13.15
C THR A 90 3.87 -17.57 -12.87
N LEU A 91 4.40 -16.72 -11.97
CA LEU A 91 3.79 -15.42 -11.70
C LEU A 91 3.82 -14.51 -12.92
N LEU A 92 4.94 -14.45 -13.65
CA LEU A 92 5.04 -13.65 -14.87
C LEU A 92 4.08 -14.14 -15.95
N GLU A 93 4.04 -15.45 -16.20
CA GLU A 93 3.13 -16.05 -17.19
C GLU A 93 1.66 -15.70 -16.89
N LEU A 94 1.25 -15.78 -15.61
CA LEU A 94 -0.11 -15.39 -15.20
C LEU A 94 -0.39 -13.89 -15.40
N LEU A 95 0.60 -13.03 -15.19
CA LEU A 95 0.47 -11.57 -15.37
C LEU A 95 0.49 -11.16 -16.84
N GLU A 96 1.17 -11.91 -17.71
CA GLU A 96 1.16 -11.70 -19.17
C GLU A 96 -0.18 -12.10 -19.78
N GLN A 97 -0.76 -13.20 -19.31
CA GLN A 97 -2.08 -13.67 -19.76
C GLN A 97 -3.24 -12.82 -19.24
N ASP A 98 -3.11 -12.26 -18.03
CA ASP A 98 -4.17 -11.52 -17.36
C ASP A 98 -3.67 -10.25 -16.67
N THR A 99 -4.10 -9.11 -17.21
CA THR A 99 -3.79 -7.78 -16.65
C THR A 99 -4.51 -7.48 -15.33
N ARG A 100 -5.42 -8.36 -14.87
CA ARG A 100 -6.22 -8.20 -13.64
C ARG A 100 -6.02 -9.36 -12.66
N LEU A 101 -4.77 -9.77 -12.43
CA LEU A 101 -4.45 -10.80 -11.44
C LEU A 101 -4.62 -10.24 -10.01
N SER A 102 -5.51 -10.83 -9.19
CA SER A 102 -5.59 -10.51 -7.75
C SER A 102 -4.75 -11.48 -6.92
N LEU A 103 -4.33 -11.09 -5.72
CA LEU A 103 -3.61 -11.97 -4.79
C LEU A 103 -4.37 -13.29 -4.54
N GLY A 104 -5.69 -13.20 -4.32
CA GLY A 104 -6.51 -14.39 -4.07
C GLY A 104 -6.58 -15.32 -5.27
N ARG A 105 -6.66 -14.77 -6.49
CA ARG A 105 -6.64 -15.56 -7.72
C ARG A 105 -5.29 -16.23 -7.94
N TYR A 106 -4.20 -15.48 -7.71
CA TYR A 106 -2.84 -16.01 -7.82
C TYR A 106 -2.63 -17.21 -6.89
N CYS A 107 -3.02 -17.11 -5.61
CA CYS A 107 -2.93 -18.24 -4.67
C CYS A 107 -3.75 -19.45 -5.14
N ARG A 108 -4.97 -19.25 -5.67
CA ARG A 108 -5.83 -20.36 -6.11
C ARG A 108 -5.30 -21.06 -7.36
N GLN A 109 -4.72 -20.32 -8.30
CA GLN A 109 -4.21 -20.88 -9.56
C GLN A 109 -2.90 -21.66 -9.37
N THR A 110 -2.07 -21.26 -8.41
CA THR A 110 -0.74 -21.85 -8.21
C THR A 110 -0.64 -22.77 -6.99
N GLY A 111 -1.61 -22.72 -6.07
CA GLY A 111 -1.54 -23.43 -4.79
C GLY A 111 -0.49 -22.87 -3.82
N ILE A 112 0.23 -21.80 -4.20
CA ILE A 112 1.25 -21.19 -3.36
C ILE A 112 0.62 -20.61 -2.08
N SER A 113 1.35 -20.71 -0.96
CA SER A 113 0.88 -20.12 0.30
C SER A 113 0.64 -18.61 0.14
N ARG A 114 -0.38 -18.09 0.81
CA ARG A 114 -0.70 -16.66 0.77
C ARG A 114 0.49 -15.78 1.18
N ARG A 115 1.24 -16.21 2.19
CA ARG A 115 2.46 -15.53 2.65
C ARG A 115 3.54 -15.47 1.57
N SER A 116 3.76 -16.58 0.86
CA SER A 116 4.72 -16.64 -0.25
C SER A 116 4.27 -15.77 -1.43
N ALA A 117 2.97 -15.80 -1.76
CA ALA A 117 2.40 -14.95 -2.81
C ALA A 117 2.54 -13.45 -2.48
N GLU A 118 2.19 -13.05 -1.26
CA GLU A 118 2.35 -11.66 -0.78
C GLU A 118 3.82 -11.23 -0.87
N HIS A 119 4.73 -12.12 -0.49
CA HIS A 119 6.16 -11.87 -0.54
C HIS A 119 6.69 -11.69 -1.96
N LEU A 120 6.28 -12.56 -2.89
CA LEU A 120 6.75 -12.54 -4.26
C LEU A 120 6.21 -11.33 -5.04
N LEU A 121 4.91 -11.05 -4.91
CA LEU A 121 4.29 -9.86 -5.50
C LEU A 121 4.95 -8.57 -4.98
N ALA A 122 5.18 -8.48 -3.66
CA ALA A 122 5.86 -7.33 -3.08
C ALA A 122 7.28 -7.16 -3.63
N LYS A 123 8.00 -8.27 -3.84
CA LYS A 123 9.33 -8.27 -4.43
C LYS A 123 9.28 -7.71 -5.84
N PHE A 124 8.37 -8.19 -6.69
CA PHE A 124 8.23 -7.74 -8.07
C PHE A 124 7.84 -6.26 -8.17
N ILE A 125 6.98 -5.79 -7.26
CA ILE A 125 6.63 -4.37 -7.15
C ILE A 125 7.85 -3.54 -6.77
N ARG A 126 8.62 -3.98 -5.77
CA ARG A 126 9.85 -3.29 -5.34
C ARG A 126 10.89 -3.19 -6.46
N TYR A 127 10.95 -4.17 -7.34
CA TYR A 127 11.83 -4.18 -8.51
C TYR A 127 11.27 -3.45 -9.74
N GLY A 128 10.05 -2.92 -9.65
CA GLY A 128 9.42 -2.19 -10.75
C GLY A 128 8.96 -3.07 -11.91
N ILE A 129 8.87 -4.39 -11.71
CA ILE A 129 8.39 -5.35 -12.73
C ILE A 129 6.86 -5.36 -12.76
N VAL A 130 6.24 -5.23 -11.58
CA VAL A 130 4.79 -5.28 -11.39
C VAL A 130 4.32 -4.00 -10.72
N GLU A 131 3.12 -3.56 -11.04
CA GLU A 131 2.46 -2.47 -10.32
C GLU A 131 1.07 -2.91 -9.79
N PRO A 132 0.68 -2.44 -8.60
CA PRO A 132 -0.69 -2.58 -8.14
C PRO A 132 -1.59 -1.59 -8.88
N VAL A 133 -2.77 -2.05 -9.30
CA VAL A 133 -3.81 -1.24 -9.94
C VAL A 133 -5.08 -1.33 -9.10
N PHE A 134 -5.68 -0.18 -8.81
CA PHE A 134 -6.94 -0.11 -8.07
C PHE A 134 -8.10 0.15 -9.05
N GLU A 135 -8.96 -0.84 -9.22
CA GLU A 135 -10.15 -0.79 -10.09
C GLU A 135 -11.33 -1.44 -9.37
N ASN A 136 -12.53 -0.84 -9.45
CA ASN A 136 -13.76 -1.39 -8.88
C ASN A 136 -13.61 -1.79 -7.39
N HIS A 137 -12.97 -0.94 -6.59
CA HIS A 137 -12.69 -1.16 -5.16
C HIS A 137 -11.85 -2.42 -4.87
N LYS A 138 -11.05 -2.88 -5.84
CA LYS A 138 -10.17 -4.05 -5.72
C LYS A 138 -8.79 -3.74 -6.24
N PHE A 139 -7.80 -4.37 -5.62
CA PHE A 139 -6.42 -4.35 -6.11
C PHE A 139 -6.16 -5.54 -7.01
N TYR A 140 -5.62 -5.24 -8.18
CA TYR A 140 -5.06 -6.17 -9.14
C TYR A 140 -3.58 -5.86 -9.36
N PHE A 141 -2.89 -6.77 -10.02
CA PHE A 141 -1.49 -6.66 -10.36
C PHE A 141 -1.31 -6.88 -11.84
N ARG A 142 -0.44 -6.08 -12.46
CA ARG A 142 -0.05 -6.22 -13.86
C ARG A 142 1.44 -5.91 -14.02
N ILE A 143 2.03 -6.36 -15.13
CA ILE A 143 3.38 -5.96 -15.51
C ILE A 143 3.40 -4.45 -15.75
N LYS A 144 4.40 -3.79 -15.18
CA LYS A 144 4.62 -2.36 -15.35
C LYS A 144 5.20 -2.13 -16.75
N LYS A 145 4.58 -1.23 -17.51
CA LYS A 145 5.03 -0.82 -18.85
C LYS A 145 6.05 0.31 -18.77
#